data_AF-A0A7V7KT70-F1
#
_entry.id   AF-A0A7V7KT70-F1
#
_cell.length_a   1.000
_cell.length_b   1.000
_cell.length_c   1.000
_cell.angle_alpha   90.00
_cell.angle_beta   90.00
_cell.angle_gamma   90.00
#
_symmetry.space_group_name_H-M   'P 1'
#
loop_
_entity.id
_entity.type
_entity.pdbx_description
1 polymer ?
#
loop_
_entity_poly.entity_id
_entity_poly.type
_entity_poly.pdbx_seq_one_letter_code
_entity_poly.pdbx_strand_id
1 'polypeptide(L)'
;MNLGGEYGSYETLFYNRLLNLKEKAVQNEDGIVYQYIKSLEEKLSILIADMSEKNFWIILPKILGIDARVSLLEDLLHLSPDFCLSGGELIKLVESDYKKFNQENYELDSELSRPIFFYVD
;
A
#
# COMPACT_ATOMS: atom_id res chain seq x y z
N MET A 1 22.95 9.63 17.34
CA MET A 1 22.39 8.30 17.63
C MET A 1 22.42 7.51 16.33
N ASN A 2 23.22 6.45 16.28
CA ASN A 2 23.36 5.59 15.12
C ASN A 2 22.50 4.34 15.40
N LEU A 3 21.32 4.24 14.78
CA LEU A 3 20.47 3.04 14.83
C LEU A 3 20.86 2.09 13.69
N GLY A 4 22.15 1.85 13.53
CA GLY A 4 22.70 0.85 12.61
C GLY A 4 22.73 -0.50 13.30
N GLY A 5 21.71 -1.32 13.09
CA GLY A 5 21.62 -2.70 13.58
C GLY A 5 20.61 -3.51 12.79
N GLU A 6 21.10 -4.32 11.85
CA GLU A 6 20.47 -5.45 11.14
C GLU A 6 19.18 -5.24 10.33
N TYR A 7 18.45 -4.14 10.48
CA TYR A 7 17.30 -3.83 9.62
C TYR A 7 17.69 -2.73 8.64
N GLY A 8 17.55 -3.01 7.34
CA GLY A 8 17.64 -1.97 6.30
C GLY A 8 16.67 -0.83 6.61
N SER A 9 16.93 0.38 6.10
CA SER A 9 15.98 1.49 6.23
C SER A 9 14.58 1.05 5.79
N TYR A 10 13.52 1.60 6.40
CA TYR A 10 12.13 1.31 5.98
C TYR A 10 11.94 1.49 4.48
N GLU A 11 12.61 2.46 3.89
CA GLU A 11 12.70 2.68 2.45
C GLU A 11 13.21 1.42 1.72
N THR A 12 14.37 0.89 2.13
CA THR A 12 14.94 -0.34 1.57
C THR A 12 13.98 -1.51 1.69
N LEU A 13 13.36 -1.69 2.87
CA LEU A 13 12.41 -2.77 3.11
C LEU A 13 11.19 -2.66 2.20
N PHE A 14 10.65 -1.45 2.04
CA PHE A 14 9.49 -1.21 1.19
C PHE A 14 9.79 -1.46 -0.30
N TYR A 15 10.93 -0.98 -0.80
CA TYR A 15 11.32 -1.26 -2.19
C TYR A 15 11.59 -2.75 -2.43
N ASN A 16 12.15 -3.46 -1.45
CA ASN A 16 12.31 -4.91 -1.53
C ASN A 16 10.95 -5.63 -1.63
N ARG A 17 9.93 -5.18 -0.87
CA ARG A 17 8.55 -5.71 -0.99
C ARG A 17 8.01 -5.53 -2.40
N LEU A 18 8.11 -4.32 -2.95
CA LEU A 18 7.69 -4.03 -4.33
C LEU A 18 8.45 -4.87 -5.37
N LEU A 19 9.76 -5.06 -5.20
CA LEU A 19 10.57 -5.89 -6.09
C LEU A 19 10.10 -7.35 -6.04
N ASN A 20 9.96 -7.91 -4.85
CA ASN A 20 9.48 -9.29 -4.66
C ASN A 20 8.10 -9.51 -5.29
N LEU A 21 7.18 -8.54 -5.15
CA LEU A 21 5.86 -8.60 -5.76
C LEU A 21 5.93 -8.56 -7.29
N LYS A 22 6.79 -7.70 -7.86
CA LYS A 22 7.02 -7.65 -9.32
C LYS A 22 7.60 -8.95 -9.85
N GLU A 23 8.56 -9.55 -9.14
CA GLU A 23 9.14 -10.84 -9.50
C GLU A 23 8.11 -11.96 -9.48
N LYS A 24 7.26 -12.02 -8.45
CA LYS A 24 6.13 -12.97 -8.39
C LYS A 24 5.16 -12.78 -9.56
N ALA A 25 4.82 -11.53 -9.89
CA ALA A 25 3.94 -11.25 -11.03
C ALA A 25 4.56 -11.71 -12.35
N VAL A 26 5.88 -11.53 -12.55
CA VAL A 26 6.59 -12.05 -13.73
C VAL A 26 6.61 -13.58 -13.76
N GLN A 27 6.87 -14.24 -12.63
CA GLN A 27 6.84 -15.71 -12.53
C GLN A 27 5.47 -16.30 -12.86
N ASN A 28 4.40 -15.59 -12.47
CA ASN A 28 3.03 -15.98 -12.76
C ASN A 28 2.54 -15.52 -14.16
N GLU A 29 3.42 -14.92 -14.97
CA GLU A 29 3.07 -14.32 -16.28
C GLU A 29 1.91 -13.30 -16.19
N ASP A 30 1.73 -12.66 -15.03
CA ASP A 30 0.64 -11.73 -14.76
C ASP A 30 1.04 -10.28 -15.02
N GLY A 31 0.96 -9.90 -16.31
CA GLY A 31 1.23 -8.53 -16.73
C GLY A 31 0.30 -7.48 -16.10
N ILE A 32 -0.91 -7.86 -15.68
CA ILE A 32 -1.88 -6.93 -15.11
C ILE A 32 -1.45 -6.55 -13.69
N VAL A 33 -1.11 -7.53 -12.86
CA VAL A 33 -0.60 -7.31 -11.50
C VAL A 33 0.71 -6.55 -11.53
N TYR A 34 1.61 -6.89 -12.47
CA TYR A 34 2.86 -6.16 -12.63
C TYR A 34 2.63 -4.66 -12.90
N GLN A 35 1.75 -4.32 -13.84
CA GLN A 35 1.44 -2.91 -14.16
C GLN A 35 0.78 -2.20 -12.98
N TYR A 36 -0.06 -2.89 -12.23
CA TYR A 36 -0.67 -2.33 -11.02
C TYR A 36 0.38 -1.99 -9.96
N ILE A 37 1.30 -2.91 -9.65
CA ILE A 37 2.41 -2.67 -8.70
C ILE A 37 3.27 -1.49 -9.16
N LYS A 38 3.61 -1.45 -10.45
CA LYS A 38 4.36 -0.33 -11.03
C LYS A 38 3.63 1.00 -10.87
N SER A 39 2.32 1.02 -11.05
CA SER A 39 1.51 2.23 -10.84
C SER A 39 1.50 2.70 -9.38
N LEU A 40 1.57 1.78 -8.41
CA LEU A 40 1.67 2.10 -6.99
C LEU A 40 3.03 2.70 -6.66
N GLU A 41 4.09 2.10 -7.19
CA GLU A 41 5.47 2.59 -7.06
C GLU A 41 5.62 4.00 -7.64
N GLU A 42 5.15 4.23 -8.88
CA GLU A 42 5.19 5.55 -9.52
C GLU A 42 4.41 6.61 -8.72
N LYS A 43 3.21 6.28 -8.24
CA LYS A 43 2.41 7.18 -7.38
C LYS A 43 3.15 7.52 -6.10
N LEU A 44 3.80 6.54 -5.47
CA LEU A 44 4.57 6.78 -4.25
C LEU A 44 5.74 7.73 -4.51
N SER A 45 6.51 7.51 -5.59
CA SER A 45 7.62 8.39 -5.95
C SER A 45 7.16 9.83 -6.17
N ILE A 46 6.02 10.03 -6.83
CA ILE A 46 5.42 11.36 -7.03
C ILE A 46 5.02 12.00 -5.69
N LEU A 47 4.36 11.24 -4.80
CA LEU A 47 3.92 11.74 -3.50
C LEU A 47 5.08 12.11 -2.58
N ILE A 48 6.16 11.32 -2.58
CA ILE A 48 7.37 11.62 -1.81
C ILE A 48 8.04 12.89 -2.36
N ALA A 49 8.14 13.02 -3.69
CA ALA A 49 8.75 14.18 -4.32
C ALA A 49 7.96 15.49 -4.10
N ASP A 50 6.63 15.42 -4.02
CA ASP A 50 5.75 16.56 -3.76
C ASP A 50 5.63 16.91 -2.26
N MET A 51 6.16 16.07 -1.36
CA MET A 51 5.98 16.24 0.08
C MET A 51 6.73 17.46 0.61
N SER A 52 6.01 18.29 1.37
CA SER A 52 6.50 19.43 2.11
C SER A 52 5.75 19.56 3.44
N GLU A 53 6.23 20.42 4.33
CA GLU A 53 5.56 20.71 5.60
C GLU A 53 4.11 21.18 5.42
N LYS A 54 3.80 21.88 4.30
CA LYS A 54 2.48 22.47 4.04
C LYS A 54 1.42 21.46 3.62
N ASN A 55 1.83 20.38 2.97
CA ASN A 55 0.94 19.34 2.42
C ASN A 55 1.17 17.97 3.08
N PHE A 56 2.00 17.90 4.13
CA PHE A 56 2.34 16.67 4.84
C PHE A 56 1.09 15.87 5.25
N TRP A 57 0.15 16.49 5.97
CA TRP A 57 -1.08 15.82 6.43
C TRP A 57 -2.04 15.42 5.31
N ILE A 58 -1.87 15.98 4.11
CA ILE A 58 -2.66 15.61 2.92
C ILE A 58 -2.00 14.46 2.15
N ILE A 59 -0.67 14.41 2.12
CA ILE A 59 0.11 13.41 1.40
C ILE A 59 0.28 12.13 2.24
N LEU A 60 0.52 12.26 3.54
CA LEU A 60 0.78 11.13 4.43
C LEU A 60 -0.33 10.05 4.35
N PRO A 61 -1.64 10.37 4.41
CA PRO A 61 -2.68 9.36 4.28
C PRO A 61 -2.68 8.65 2.92
N LYS A 62 -2.26 9.33 1.84
CA LYS A 62 -2.16 8.73 0.50
C LYS A 62 -1.01 7.73 0.43
N ILE A 63 0.13 8.05 1.05
CA ILE A 63 1.28 7.14 1.16
C ILE A 63 0.90 5.90 1.98
N LEU A 64 0.26 6.09 3.13
CA LEU A 64 -0.25 4.98 3.95
C LEU A 64 -1.26 4.12 3.16
N GLY A 65 -2.08 4.76 2.33
CA GLY A 65 -3.00 4.05 1.44
C GLY A 65 -2.31 3.20 0.35
N ILE A 66 -1.10 3.57 -0.08
CA ILE A 66 -0.29 2.75 -0.99
C ILE A 66 0.30 1.57 -0.22
N ASP A 67 0.87 1.80 0.97
CA ASP A 67 1.43 0.73 1.80
C ASP A 67 0.39 -0.34 2.19
N ALA A 68 -0.84 0.10 2.52
CA ALA A 68 -1.95 -0.82 2.79
C ALA A 68 -2.30 -1.69 1.57
N ARG A 69 -2.32 -1.11 0.36
CA ARG A 69 -2.55 -1.88 -0.89
C ARG A 69 -1.45 -2.90 -1.16
N VAL A 70 -0.20 -2.51 -0.93
CA VAL A 70 0.96 -3.40 -1.07
C VAL A 70 0.84 -4.57 -0.09
N SER A 71 0.46 -4.29 1.16
CA SER A 71 0.25 -5.32 2.19
C SER A 71 -0.87 -6.29 1.83
N LEU A 72 -2.03 -5.79 1.40
CA LEU A 72 -3.14 -6.64 0.94
C LEU A 72 -2.75 -7.49 -0.28
N LEU A 73 -1.95 -6.94 -1.19
CA LEU A 73 -1.48 -7.67 -2.36
C LEU A 73 -0.52 -8.81 -1.95
N GLU A 74 0.36 -8.57 -0.98
CA GLU A 74 1.22 -9.62 -0.41
C GLU A 74 0.37 -10.73 0.21
N ASP A 75 -0.57 -10.38 1.10
CA ASP A 75 -1.44 -11.33 1.79
C ASP A 75 -2.22 -12.19 0.79
N LEU A 76 -2.86 -11.58 -0.21
CA LEU A 76 -3.64 -12.29 -1.21
C LEU A 76 -2.77 -13.15 -2.13
N LEU A 77 -1.56 -12.71 -2.49
CA LEU A 77 -0.63 -13.54 -3.27
C LEU A 77 -0.07 -14.70 -2.44
N HIS A 78 0.09 -14.53 -1.13
CA HIS A 78 0.47 -15.61 -0.23
C HIS A 78 -0.63 -16.67 -0.11
N LEU A 79 -1.91 -16.25 -0.17
CA LEU A 79 -3.08 -17.14 -0.18
C LEU A 79 -3.44 -17.67 -1.58
N SER A 80 -2.91 -17.08 -2.65
CA SER A 80 -3.21 -17.45 -4.04
C SER A 80 -2.91 -18.89 -4.46
N PRO A 81 -1.98 -19.66 -3.85
CA PRO A 81 -1.86 -21.09 -4.15
C PRO A 81 -3.18 -21.86 -3.92
N ASP A 82 -4.01 -21.37 -2.99
CA ASP A 82 -5.31 -21.96 -2.65
C ASP A 82 -6.47 -21.35 -3.46
N PHE A 83 -6.25 -20.22 -4.12
CA PHE A 83 -7.25 -19.47 -4.88
C PHE A 83 -6.72 -19.13 -6.28
N CYS A 84 -7.16 -19.85 -7.31
CA CYS A 84 -6.88 -19.54 -8.72
C CYS A 84 -7.56 -18.23 -9.17
N LEU A 85 -7.09 -17.09 -8.69
CA LEU A 85 -7.58 -15.77 -9.06
C LEU A 85 -6.80 -15.24 -10.26
N SER A 86 -7.49 -14.64 -11.22
CA SER A 86 -6.82 -13.83 -12.24
C SER A 86 -6.31 -12.52 -11.64
N GLY A 87 -5.28 -11.92 -12.23
CA GLY A 87 -4.73 -10.64 -11.77
C GLY A 87 -5.76 -9.51 -11.66
N GLY A 88 -6.74 -9.48 -12.57
CA GLY A 88 -7.83 -8.52 -12.50
C GLY A 88 -8.77 -8.73 -11.31
N GLU A 89 -9.01 -9.98 -10.92
CA GLU A 89 -9.82 -10.33 -9.74
C GLU A 89 -9.06 -10.04 -8.44
N LEU A 90 -7.76 -10.36 -8.42
CA LEU A 90 -6.86 -10.02 -7.32
C LEU A 90 -6.89 -8.50 -7.04
N ILE A 91 -6.71 -7.66 -8.06
CA ILE A 91 -6.74 -6.20 -7.91
C ILE A 91 -8.11 -5.71 -7.43
N LYS A 92 -9.20 -6.27 -7.95
CA LYS A 92 -10.55 -5.92 -7.48
C LYS A 92 -10.74 -6.25 -6.00
N LEU A 93 -10.22 -7.38 -5.54
CA LEU A 93 -10.25 -7.75 -4.13
C LEU A 93 -9.42 -6.78 -3.29
N VAL A 94 -8.18 -6.48 -3.69
CA VAL A 94 -7.33 -5.49 -3.02
C VAL A 94 -8.04 -4.15 -2.87
N GLU A 95 -8.62 -3.61 -3.94
CA GLU A 95 -9.29 -2.29 -3.88
C GLU A 95 -10.61 -2.33 -3.11
N SER A 96 -11.35 -3.44 -3.17
CA SER A 96 -12.57 -3.64 -2.37
C SER A 96 -12.24 -3.71 -0.89
N ASP A 97 -11.26 -4.51 -0.51
CA ASP A 97 -10.88 -4.73 0.89
C ASP A 97 -10.18 -3.49 1.46
N TYR A 98 -9.36 -2.80 0.67
CA TYR A 98 -8.85 -1.48 1.04
C TYR A 98 -10.00 -0.50 1.35
N LYS A 99 -11.04 -0.46 0.51
CA LYS A 99 -12.20 0.42 0.72
C LYS A 99 -12.98 0.04 1.97
N LYS A 100 -13.21 -1.25 2.20
CA LYS A 100 -13.90 -1.75 3.40
C LYS A 100 -13.09 -1.47 4.66
N PHE A 101 -11.80 -1.77 4.67
CA PHE A 101 -10.90 -1.45 5.78
C PHE A 101 -10.98 0.05 6.10
N ASN A 102 -10.96 0.90 5.08
CA ASN A 102 -11.11 2.34 5.28
C ASN A 102 -12.49 2.64 5.91
N GLN A 103 -13.59 2.06 5.43
CA GLN A 103 -14.95 2.26 5.98
C GLN A 103 -15.13 1.74 7.41
N GLU A 104 -14.69 0.53 7.72
CA GLU A 104 -14.79 -0.09 9.05
C GLU A 104 -13.99 0.69 10.10
N ASN A 105 -12.87 1.30 9.70
CA ASN A 105 -12.12 2.23 10.56
C ASN A 105 -12.82 3.59 10.75
N TYR A 106 -13.80 3.96 9.91
CA TYR A 106 -14.62 5.18 10.08
C TYR A 106 -16.00 4.91 10.71
N GLU A 107 -16.52 3.67 10.68
CA GLU A 107 -17.82 3.31 11.28
C GLU A 107 -17.76 3.17 12.81
N LEU A 108 -16.62 3.45 13.44
CA LEU A 108 -16.47 3.48 14.90
C LEU A 108 -16.98 4.75 15.58
N ASP A 109 -17.50 5.76 14.86
CA ASP A 109 -18.22 6.86 15.51
C ASP A 109 -19.23 7.54 14.57
N SER A 110 -20.48 7.13 14.64
CA SER A 110 -21.59 7.74 13.88
C SER A 110 -21.97 9.16 14.36
N GLU A 111 -21.08 9.90 15.03
CA GLU A 111 -21.27 11.33 15.31
C GLU A 111 -20.08 12.25 14.96
N LEU A 112 -18.94 11.76 14.49
CA LEU A 112 -17.83 12.65 14.10
C LEU A 112 -17.14 12.18 12.82
N SER A 113 -17.68 12.59 11.67
CA SER A 113 -16.93 12.66 10.41
C SER A 113 -15.72 13.60 10.58
N ARG A 114 -14.60 13.06 11.03
CA ARG A 114 -13.29 13.68 10.89
C ARG A 114 -12.38 12.68 10.16
N PRO A 115 -11.84 13.02 8.97
CA PRO A 115 -10.70 12.27 8.44
C PRO A 115 -9.56 12.33 9.46
N ILE A 116 -8.65 11.35 9.42
CA ILE A 116 -7.48 11.26 10.31
C ILE A 116 -6.73 12.61 10.32
N PHE A 117 -7.09 13.49 11.25
CA PHE A 117 -6.28 14.62 11.68
C PHE A 117 -5.44 14.07 12.83
N PHE A 118 -4.15 13.90 12.60
CA PHE A 118 -3.22 13.84 13.71
C PHE A 118 -3.25 15.23 14.36
N TYR A 119 -3.95 15.35 15.49
CA TYR A 119 -3.79 16.50 16.36
C TYR A 119 -2.36 16.45 16.90
N VAL A 120 -1.55 17.42 16.50
CA VAL A 120 -0.28 17.73 17.15
C VAL A 120 -0.58 18.93 18.05
N ASP A 121 -0.51 18.74 19.36
CA ASP A 121 -0.50 19.81 20.36
C ASP A 121 0.80 20.62 20.29
#